data_AF-A0A934SXZ7-F1
#
_entry.id   AF-A0A934SXZ7-F1
#
_cell.length_a   1.000
_cell.length_b   1.000
_cell.length_c   1.000
_cell.angle_alpha   90.00
_cell.angle_beta   90.00
_cell.angle_gamma   90.00
#
_symmetry.space_group_name_H-M   'P 1'
#
loop_
_entity.id
_entity.type
_entity.pdbx_description
1 polymer ?
#
loop_
_entity_poly.entity_id
_entity_poly.type
_entity_poly.pdbx_seq_one_letter_code
_entity_poly.pdbx_strand_id
1 'polypeptide(L)'
;MSILSIAFPFESAVMIGGVVAGAARPIIGISAFASLLLYFKPLLMGLLKATLISISPRKSLEERRGLDRVRGIRMLQRLANEYDRSQPNLAAELRQLTTRD
;
A
#
# COMPACT_ATOMS: atom_id res chain seq x y z
N MET A 1 64.95 0.92 34.40
CA MET A 1 63.73 1.70 34.15
C MET A 1 63.76 2.18 32.71
N SER A 2 63.22 1.39 31.79
CA SER A 2 63.10 1.74 30.36
C SER A 2 61.70 2.30 30.13
N ILE A 3 61.61 3.58 29.79
CA ILE A 3 60.34 4.32 29.56
C ILE A 3 60.20 4.63 28.05
N LEU A 4 61.02 4.03 27.18
CA LEU A 4 61.00 4.23 25.74
C LEU A 4 60.27 3.06 25.06
N SER A 5 58.93 3.08 24.98
CA SER A 5 58.22 2.13 24.09
C SER A 5 56.73 2.43 23.83
N ILE A 6 56.26 3.67 23.83
CA ILE A 6 54.92 3.96 23.30
C ILE A 6 54.99 5.18 22.39
N ALA A 7 55.74 5.03 21.31
CA ALA A 7 55.50 5.81 20.10
C ALA A 7 54.33 5.14 19.38
N PHE A 8 53.10 5.48 19.74
CA PHE A 8 51.97 5.20 18.85
C PHE A 8 52.19 6.02 17.58
N PRO A 9 52.29 5.40 16.39
CA PRO A 9 52.50 6.16 15.17
C PRO A 9 51.26 7.00 14.91
N PHE A 10 51.39 8.32 15.02
CA PHE A 10 50.37 9.30 14.62
C PHE A 10 49.84 9.04 13.19
N GLU A 11 50.64 8.41 12.34
CA GLU A 11 50.27 7.97 11.00
C GLU A 11 49.12 6.94 10.97
N SER A 12 49.01 6.07 11.98
CA SER A 12 47.90 5.08 12.04
C SER A 12 46.58 5.72 12.50
N ALA A 13 46.64 6.75 13.36
CA ALA A 13 45.47 7.51 13.78
C ALA A 13 44.88 8.35 12.63
N VAL A 14 45.73 8.91 11.76
CA VAL A 14 45.29 9.64 10.56
C VAL A 14 44.69 8.70 9.52
N MET A 15 45.25 7.50 9.32
CA MET A 15 44.67 6.49 8.42
C MET A 15 43.31 5.99 8.91
N ILE A 16 43.17 5.64 10.20
CA ILE A 16 41.88 5.19 10.75
C ILE A 16 40.86 6.34 10.74
N GLY A 17 41.26 7.56 11.10
CA GLY A 17 40.42 8.75 11.01
C GLY A 17 39.96 9.05 9.57
N GLY A 18 40.83 8.84 8.59
CA GLY A 18 40.51 8.99 7.16
C GLY A 18 39.57 7.91 6.62
N VAL A 19 39.73 6.65 7.03
CA VAL A 19 38.84 5.54 6.66
C VAL A 19 37.48 5.68 7.34
N VAL A 20 37.45 6.06 8.63
CA VAL A 20 36.20 6.34 9.36
C VAL A 20 35.51 7.57 8.79
N ALA A 21 36.22 8.65 8.47
CA ALA A 21 35.62 9.82 7.82
C ALA A 21 35.16 9.54 6.38
N GLY A 22 35.89 8.70 5.65
CA GLY A 22 35.56 8.26 4.29
C GLY A 22 34.33 7.35 4.25
N ALA A 23 34.19 6.44 5.22
CA ALA A 23 33.06 5.52 5.36
C ALA A 23 31.87 6.13 6.12
N ALA A 24 32.09 7.09 7.02
CA ALA A 24 31.02 7.77 7.75
C ALA A 24 30.20 8.69 6.84
N ARG A 25 30.82 9.33 5.84
CA ARG A 25 30.13 10.19 4.87
C ARG A 25 28.98 9.48 4.13
N PRO A 26 29.16 8.30 3.51
CA PRO A 26 28.05 7.60 2.88
C PRO A 26 27.04 7.07 3.89
N ILE A 27 27.47 6.64 5.09
CA ILE A 27 26.54 6.14 6.13
C ILE A 27 25.61 7.27 6.61
N ILE A 28 26.14 8.47 6.83
CA ILE A 28 25.35 9.65 7.20
C ILE A 28 24.41 10.04 6.06
N GLY A 29 24.88 10.02 4.80
CA GLY A 29 24.04 10.29 3.64
C GLY A 29 22.88 9.28 3.50
N ILE A 30 23.17 7.99 3.64
CA ILE A 30 22.17 6.90 3.54
C ILE A 30 21.15 7.00 4.68
N SER A 31 21.59 7.25 5.91
CA SER A 31 20.69 7.37 7.07
C SER A 31 19.81 8.63 7.00
N ALA A 32 20.35 9.76 6.56
CA ALA A 32 19.57 10.97 6.30
C ALA A 32 18.54 10.75 5.19
N PHE A 33 18.94 10.10 4.09
CA PHE A 33 18.06 9.76 2.98
C PHE A 33 16.95 8.77 3.40
N ALA A 34 17.30 7.75 4.18
CA ALA A 34 16.34 6.79 4.72
C ALA A 34 15.33 7.46 5.66
N SER A 35 15.80 8.39 6.50
CA SER A 35 14.94 9.19 7.39
C SER A 35 13.97 10.07 6.58
N LEU A 36 14.45 10.68 5.50
CA LEU A 36 13.64 11.44 4.56
C LEU A 36 12.57 10.55 3.91
N LEU A 37 12.95 9.38 3.39
CA LEU A 37 12.02 8.40 2.81
C LEU A 37 10.95 7.94 3.81
N LEU A 38 11.32 7.73 5.08
CA LEU A 38 10.39 7.35 6.15
C LEU A 38 9.42 8.47 6.50
N TYR A 39 9.92 9.70 6.61
CA TYR A 39 9.09 10.89 6.87
C TYR A 39 8.11 11.16 5.73
N PHE A 40 8.57 11.03 4.47
CA PHE A 40 7.77 11.20 3.26
C PHE A 40 7.10 9.92 2.77
N LYS A 41 7.17 8.82 3.54
CA LYS A 41 6.50 7.55 3.24
C LYS A 41 5.02 7.71 2.84
N PRO A 42 4.18 8.51 3.52
CA PRO A 42 2.79 8.66 3.09
C PRO A 42 2.67 9.31 1.70
N LEU A 43 3.55 10.24 1.36
CA LEU A 43 3.55 10.96 0.09
C LEU A 43 4.01 10.04 -1.06
N LEU A 44 5.07 9.26 -0.83
CA LEU A 44 5.55 8.24 -1.75
C LEU A 44 4.50 7.15 -1.99
N MET A 45 3.81 6.71 -0.94
CA MET A 45 2.72 5.74 -1.05
C MET A 45 1.53 6.32 -1.85
N GLY A 46 1.21 7.60 -1.65
CA GLY A 46 0.19 8.31 -2.43
C GLY A 46 0.56 8.38 -3.91
N LEU A 47 1.81 8.72 -4.21
CA LEU A 47 2.33 8.78 -5.57
C LEU A 47 2.31 7.39 -6.24
N LEU A 48 2.79 6.36 -5.56
CA LEU A 48 2.72 4.96 -6.01
C LEU A 48 1.28 4.51 -6.30
N LYS A 49 0.33 4.85 -5.43
CA LYS A 49 -1.08 4.53 -5.67
C LYS A 49 -1.63 5.28 -6.87
N ALA A 50 -1.28 6.56 -7.04
CA ALA A 50 -1.72 7.36 -8.17
C ALA A 50 -1.16 6.84 -9.50
N THR A 51 0.13 6.50 -9.55
CA THR A 51 0.75 5.89 -10.73
C THR A 51 0.19 4.50 -11.01
N LEU A 52 -0.05 3.69 -9.97
CA LEU A 52 -0.67 2.38 -10.12
C LEU A 52 -2.11 2.48 -10.63
N ILE A 53 -2.88 3.48 -10.19
CA ILE A 53 -4.22 3.80 -10.72
C ILE A 53 -4.17 4.33 -12.15
N SER A 54 -3.07 4.97 -12.55
CA SER A 54 -2.87 5.43 -13.93
C SER A 54 -2.52 4.28 -14.88
N ILE A 55 -1.80 3.27 -14.40
CA ILE A 55 -1.36 2.12 -15.20
C ILE A 55 -2.43 1.02 -15.20
N SER A 56 -3.03 0.74 -14.04
CA SER A 56 -4.13 -0.19 -13.93
C SER A 56 -5.40 0.52 -14.41
N PRO A 57 -6.03 0.07 -15.51
CA PRO A 57 -7.30 0.64 -15.93
C PRO A 57 -8.25 0.52 -14.75
N ARG A 58 -8.74 1.66 -14.23
CA ARG A 58 -9.81 1.68 -13.24
C ARG A 58 -10.87 0.72 -13.74
N LYS A 59 -11.28 -0.27 -12.91
CA LYS A 59 -12.43 -1.16 -13.19
C LYS A 59 -13.44 -0.38 -14.00
N SER A 60 -13.68 -0.81 -15.24
CA SER A 60 -14.37 0.03 -16.21
C SER A 60 -15.69 0.48 -15.59
N LEU A 61 -16.18 1.67 -15.97
CA LEU A 61 -17.47 2.14 -15.47
C LEU A 61 -18.58 1.09 -15.67
N GLU A 62 -18.45 0.27 -16.72
CA GLU A 62 -19.33 -0.85 -17.01
C GLU A 62 -19.20 -1.99 -16.01
N GLU A 63 -17.98 -2.36 -15.60
CA GLU A 63 -17.75 -3.40 -14.59
C GLU A 63 -18.35 -3.00 -13.23
N ARG A 64 -18.26 -1.72 -12.86
CA ARG A 64 -18.88 -1.20 -11.62
C ARG A 64 -20.39 -1.24 -11.70
N ARG A 65 -20.98 -0.74 -12.79
CA ARG A 65 -22.43 -0.79 -13.02
C ARG A 65 -22.95 -2.22 -13.03
N GLY A 66 -22.21 -3.15 -13.64
CA GLY A 66 -22.54 -4.58 -13.64
C GLY A 66 -22.53 -5.17 -12.22
N LEU A 67 -21.53 -4.85 -11.41
CA LEU A 67 -21.46 -5.32 -10.02
C LEU A 67 -22.62 -4.78 -9.16
N ASP A 68 -22.97 -3.51 -9.31
CA ASP A 68 -24.07 -2.90 -8.56
C ASP A 68 -25.43 -3.49 -9.00
N ARG A 69 -25.60 -3.76 -10.31
CA ARG A 69 -26.78 -4.46 -10.84
C ARG A 69 -26.91 -5.88 -10.27
N VAL A 70 -25.83 -6.65 -10.28
CA VAL A 70 -25.81 -8.02 -9.72
C VAL A 70 -26.14 -8.01 -8.23
N ARG A 71 -25.65 -7.01 -7.47
CA ARG A 71 -26.01 -6.87 -6.04
C ARG A 71 -27.50 -6.59 -5.85
N GLY A 72 -28.08 -5.71 -6.67
CA GLY A 72 -29.51 -5.42 -6.67
C GLY A 72 -30.36 -6.67 -6.92
N ILE A 73 -30.05 -7.42 -7.98
CA ILE A 73 -30.73 -8.67 -8.32
C ILE A 73 -30.65 -9.69 -7.17
N ARG A 74 -29.47 -9.88 -6.58
CA ARG A 74 -29.29 -10.79 -5.43
C ARG A 74 -30.05 -10.35 -4.18
N MET A 75 -30.27 -9.05 -3.99
CA MET A 75 -31.05 -8.54 -2.86
C MET A 75 -32.54 -8.85 -3.07
N LEU A 76 -33.05 -8.59 -4.27
CA LEU A 76 -34.43 -8.90 -4.65
C LEU A 76 -34.73 -10.40 -4.57
N GLN A 77 -33.82 -11.26 -5.02
CA GLN A 77 -33.95 -12.72 -4.86
C GLN A 77 -34.00 -13.15 -3.39
N ARG A 78 -33.18 -12.54 -2.52
CA ARG A 78 -33.21 -12.81 -1.08
C ARG A 78 -34.55 -12.41 -0.46
N LEU A 79 -35.07 -11.24 -0.82
CA LEU A 79 -36.38 -10.79 -0.36
C LEU A 79 -37.49 -11.70 -0.87
N ALA A 80 -37.47 -12.09 -2.15
CA ALA A 80 -38.46 -13.00 -2.71
C ALA A 80 -38.49 -14.34 -1.95
N ASN A 81 -37.33 -14.87 -1.59
CA ASN A 81 -37.25 -16.11 -0.81
C ASN A 81 -37.72 -15.94 0.64
N GLU A 82 -37.52 -14.77 1.25
CA GLU A 82 -38.04 -14.46 2.58
C GLU A 82 -39.58 -14.37 2.58
N TYR A 83 -40.16 -13.72 1.55
CA TYR A 83 -41.60 -13.54 1.42
C TYR A 83 -42.35 -14.74 0.82
N ASP A 84 -41.65 -15.77 0.35
CA ASP A 84 -42.26 -16.94 -0.32
C ASP A 84 -43.30 -17.65 0.56
N ARG A 85 -43.09 -17.64 1.88
CA ARG A 85 -44.01 -18.27 2.85
C ARG A 85 -45.12 -17.35 3.34
N SER A 86 -44.87 -16.05 3.47
CA SER A 86 -45.82 -15.11 4.06
C SER A 86 -46.71 -14.45 3.00
N GLN A 87 -46.15 -14.14 1.83
CA GLN A 87 -46.80 -13.40 0.76
C GLN A 87 -46.31 -13.92 -0.61
N PRO A 88 -46.84 -15.06 -1.09
CA PRO A 88 -46.37 -15.69 -2.32
C PRO A 88 -46.58 -14.82 -3.57
N ASN A 89 -47.61 -13.97 -3.59
CA ASN A 89 -47.83 -13.03 -4.68
C ASN A 89 -46.73 -11.96 -4.76
N LEU A 90 -46.32 -11.40 -3.62
CA LEU A 90 -45.23 -10.43 -3.55
C LEU A 90 -43.89 -11.08 -3.94
N ALA A 91 -43.65 -12.33 -3.52
CA ALA A 91 -42.46 -13.08 -3.91
C ALA A 91 -42.40 -13.30 -5.43
N ALA A 92 -43.54 -13.57 -6.08
CA ALA A 92 -43.63 -13.71 -7.54
C ALA A 92 -43.33 -12.38 -8.25
N GLU A 93 -43.87 -11.26 -7.76
CA GLU A 93 -43.60 -9.92 -8.30
C GLU A 93 -42.11 -9.56 -8.18
N LEU A 94 -41.48 -9.85 -7.03
CA LEU A 94 -40.04 -9.62 -6.82
C LEU A 94 -39.17 -10.48 -7.76
N ARG A 95 -39.56 -11.74 -8.01
CA ARG A 95 -38.87 -12.60 -8.99
C ARG A 95 -39.03 -12.08 -10.42
N GLN A 96 -40.22 -11.61 -10.79
CA GLN A 96 -40.45 -11.00 -12.11
C GLN A 96 -39.61 -9.73 -12.32
N LEU A 97 -39.47 -8.89 -11.29
CA LEU A 97 -38.61 -7.70 -11.33
C LEU A 97 -37.14 -8.07 -11.57
N THR A 98 -36.66 -9.19 -11.03
CA THR A 98 -35.29 -9.66 -11.28
C THR A 98 -35.03 -10.18 -12.69
N THR A 99 -36.06 -10.65 -13.39
CA THR A 99 -35.94 -11.19 -14.76
C THR A 99 -36.07 -10.10 -15.82
N ARG A 100 -36.70 -8.98 -15.50
CA ARG A 100 -36.98 -7.90 -16.45
C ARG A 100 -35.79 -6.96 -16.69
N ASP A 101 -34.86 -6.88 -15.75
CA ASP A 101 -33.65 -6.03 -15.84
C ASP A 101 -32.45 -6.76 -16.44
#